data_AF-A0A813PIG0-F1
#
_entry.id   AF-A0A813PIG0-F1
#
_cell.length_a   1.000
_cell.length_b   1.000
_cell.length_c   1.000
_cell.angle_alpha   90.00
_cell.angle_beta   90.00
_cell.angle_gamma   90.00
#
_symmetry.space_group_name_H-M   'P 1'
#
loop_
_entity.id
_entity.type
_entity.pdbx_description
1 polymer ?
#
loop_
_entity_poly.entity_id
_entity_poly.type
_entity_poly.pdbx_seq_one_letter_code
_entity_poly.pdbx_strand_id
1 'polypeptide(L)'
;MAPKKGGKKKKSPKAPTIIDGRPAAEMTKEELEEHLGRIREELDREREERNYFQLERDRISTFWEITKRQLEEKKAELRNKDRELEDAEEQHQAEIKVYKQKVKHLLYEQQNNIAELKAETIAELKVAQEAHNEADNTMWKEKRELKVQMKDQELAQQEVVRNLKKSNESYVSKLRDDFLRQAHEIEEKYEKKLRDLREEMELRRKTDIHEIEERKNQQINDLLRNHEKAFSDIKNYYNDITLNNLNLINTLKNEMEKKKQEEERSEKRMTELENENRKMREPLEAARKETEELRRRAENYEKIKSLYESKKNQLKNCEADLKNSKWEYEVLLQRFEIIQKERDDLYNKFIKAINEVQQKSSLKNLLLEKKLSTLADSLEKKEAQLNEVLSASNLDPASLSVVTRKLEEVLDAKNTSIRDLQYELARVCKAHNDILRTYEAKLRQFGIPIEEIGFKPLESTVAGQQLGRGVAGLVTSPP
;
A
#
# COMPACT_ATOMS: atom_id res chain seq x y z
N MET A 1 -105.48 72.45 44.87
CA MET A 1 -106.73 72.33 45.64
C MET A 1 -106.39 72.40 47.12
N ALA A 2 -106.86 73.43 47.80
CA ALA A 2 -107.13 73.39 49.23
C ALA A 2 -108.66 73.36 49.39
N PRO A 3 -109.25 72.74 50.43
CA PRO A 3 -110.48 73.24 51.00
C PRO A 3 -110.13 74.21 52.15
N LYS A 4 -110.58 75.45 51.98
CA LYS A 4 -110.74 76.46 53.04
C LYS A 4 -112.13 76.29 53.69
N LYS A 5 -112.27 76.87 54.89
CA LYS A 5 -113.49 77.24 55.66
C LYS A 5 -114.03 76.15 56.57
N GLY A 6 -114.52 76.42 57.77
CA GLY A 6 -114.75 77.66 58.52
C GLY A 6 -114.76 77.29 60.01
N GLY A 7 -114.44 78.17 60.94
CA GLY A 7 -115.30 79.29 61.27
C GLY A 7 -116.28 78.88 62.38
N LYS A 8 -115.92 79.15 63.64
CA LYS A 8 -116.86 79.70 64.64
C LYS A 8 -116.11 80.28 65.84
N LYS A 9 -115.95 81.61 65.80
CA LYS A 9 -115.71 82.46 66.96
C LYS A 9 -116.86 82.26 67.95
N LYS A 10 -116.55 81.81 69.17
CA LYS A 10 -117.42 81.97 70.35
C LYS A 10 -116.86 83.18 71.12
N LYS A 11 -117.65 84.24 71.25
CA LYS A 11 -117.34 85.41 72.09
C LYS A 11 -117.17 84.95 73.54
N SER A 12 -116.03 85.25 74.14
CA SER A 12 -115.83 85.22 75.59
C SER A 12 -116.64 86.34 76.26
N PRO A 13 -117.17 86.13 77.48
CA PRO A 13 -117.42 87.25 78.39
C PRO A 13 -116.05 87.80 78.80
N LYS A 14 -115.90 89.13 78.78
CA LYS A 14 -114.69 89.83 79.24
C LYS A 14 -114.42 89.44 80.69
N ALA A 15 -113.40 88.61 80.92
CA ALA A 15 -112.78 88.50 82.23
C ALA A 15 -112.02 89.81 82.52
N PRO A 16 -112.05 90.31 83.76
CA PRO A 16 -111.27 91.47 84.15
C PRO A 16 -109.78 91.18 83.85
N THR A 17 -109.08 92.16 83.27
CA THR A 17 -107.63 92.09 83.05
C THR A 17 -106.95 92.07 84.42
N ILE A 18 -106.62 90.87 84.87
CA ILE A 18 -105.85 90.62 86.07
C ILE A 18 -104.39 90.72 85.65
N ILE A 19 -103.68 91.69 86.22
CA ILE A 19 -102.24 91.90 86.02
C ILE A 19 -101.60 91.59 87.37
N ASP A 20 -100.68 90.62 87.42
CA ASP A 20 -100.04 90.12 88.65
C ASP A 20 -101.01 89.86 89.82
N GLY A 21 -102.13 89.18 89.54
CA GLY A 21 -103.07 88.77 90.58
C GLY A 21 -103.92 89.88 91.21
N ARG A 22 -103.84 91.13 90.71
CA ARG A 22 -104.70 92.26 91.12
C ARG A 22 -105.54 92.83 89.97
N PRO A 23 -106.73 93.39 90.25
CA PRO A 23 -107.53 94.10 89.24
C PRO A 23 -106.79 95.37 88.80
N ALA A 24 -106.62 95.58 87.48
CA ALA A 24 -105.94 96.75 86.92
C ALA A 24 -106.54 98.12 87.31
N ALA A 25 -107.68 98.15 88.00
CA ALA A 25 -108.33 99.35 88.53
C ALA A 25 -107.78 99.80 89.91
N GLU A 26 -106.97 98.97 90.59
CA GLU A 26 -106.43 99.24 91.94
C GLU A 26 -104.89 99.40 91.97
N MET A 27 -104.21 99.36 90.81
CA MET A 27 -102.77 99.62 90.72
C MET A 27 -102.51 101.12 90.52
N THR A 28 -101.52 101.63 91.24
CA THR A 28 -101.05 103.01 91.10
C THR A 28 -100.33 103.20 89.76
N LYS A 29 -100.27 104.44 89.26
CA LYS A 29 -99.68 104.76 87.94
C LYS A 29 -98.23 104.24 87.82
N GLU A 30 -97.46 104.29 88.89
CA GLU A 30 -96.06 103.80 88.95
C GLU A 30 -95.97 102.27 88.81
N GLU A 31 -96.87 101.50 89.43
CA GLU A 31 -96.88 100.03 89.36
C GLU A 31 -97.26 99.52 87.96
N LEU A 32 -98.15 100.22 87.25
CA LEU A 32 -98.48 99.93 85.85
C LEU A 32 -97.33 100.28 84.88
N GLU A 33 -96.57 101.33 85.17
CA GLU A 33 -95.38 101.71 84.39
C GLU A 33 -94.23 100.70 84.58
N GLU A 34 -94.04 100.19 85.80
CA GLU A 34 -93.05 99.13 86.08
C GLU A 34 -93.39 97.81 85.38
N HIS A 35 -94.66 97.40 85.39
CA HIS A 35 -95.10 96.18 84.70
C HIS A 35 -95.03 96.32 83.17
N LEU A 36 -95.29 97.53 82.63
CA LEU A 36 -95.01 97.85 81.22
C LEU A 36 -93.51 97.80 80.91
N GLY A 37 -92.65 98.20 81.85
CA GLY A 37 -91.20 98.06 81.76
C GLY A 37 -90.76 96.60 81.68
N ARG A 38 -91.25 95.74 82.59
CA ARG A 38 -90.94 94.30 82.59
C ARG A 38 -91.41 93.61 81.31
N ILE A 39 -92.64 93.87 80.85
CA ILE A 39 -93.13 93.31 79.57
C ILE A 39 -92.29 93.80 78.39
N ARG A 40 -91.81 95.05 78.39
CA ARG A 40 -90.93 95.54 77.33
C ARG A 40 -89.56 94.85 77.38
N GLU A 41 -88.97 94.68 78.55
CA GLU A 41 -87.72 93.95 78.71
C GLU A 41 -87.85 92.47 78.32
N GLU A 42 -88.95 91.82 78.68
CA GLU A 42 -89.26 90.44 78.26
C GLU A 42 -89.46 90.35 76.74
N LEU A 43 -90.18 91.31 76.16
CA LEU A 43 -90.35 91.39 74.70
C LEU A 43 -89.02 91.61 73.98
N ASP A 44 -88.13 92.44 74.53
CA ASP A 44 -86.81 92.68 73.95
C ASP A 44 -85.88 91.48 74.13
N ARG A 45 -85.91 90.77 75.26
CA ARG A 45 -85.22 89.47 75.41
C ARG A 45 -85.74 88.41 74.45
N GLU A 46 -87.06 88.26 74.32
CA GLU A 46 -87.65 87.32 73.35
C GLU A 46 -87.28 87.67 71.90
N ARG A 47 -87.11 88.96 71.59
CA ARG A 47 -86.61 89.42 70.28
C ARG A 47 -85.14 89.06 70.09
N GLU A 48 -84.30 89.28 71.09
CA GLU A 48 -82.88 88.91 71.07
C GLU A 48 -82.70 87.40 70.93
N GLU A 49 -83.44 86.61 71.70
CA GLU A 49 -83.44 85.15 71.59
C GLU A 49 -83.93 84.68 70.23
N ARG A 50 -85.02 85.25 69.70
CA ARG A 50 -85.48 84.94 68.34
C ARG A 50 -84.41 85.25 67.30
N ASN A 51 -83.72 86.39 67.44
CA ASN A 51 -82.64 86.78 66.53
C ASN A 51 -81.46 85.80 66.63
N TYR A 52 -81.04 85.45 67.85
CA TYR A 52 -80.00 84.45 68.09
C TYR A 52 -80.35 83.09 67.45
N PHE A 53 -81.56 82.58 67.68
CA PHE A 53 -82.01 81.32 67.08
C PHE A 53 -82.22 81.41 65.57
N GLN A 54 -82.51 82.58 65.02
CA GLN A 54 -82.51 82.80 63.56
C GLN A 54 -81.08 82.72 63.01
N LEU A 55 -80.12 83.41 63.62
CA LEU A 55 -78.71 83.36 63.22
C LEU A 55 -78.13 81.95 63.32
N GLU A 56 -78.40 81.21 64.41
CA GLU A 56 -77.96 79.82 64.56
C GLU A 56 -78.63 78.89 63.54
N ARG A 57 -79.92 79.08 63.25
CA ARG A 57 -80.59 78.32 62.18
C ARG A 57 -79.96 78.59 60.83
N ASP A 58 -79.71 79.85 60.48
CA ASP A 58 -79.12 80.24 59.20
C ASP A 58 -77.67 79.74 59.11
N ARG A 59 -76.93 79.76 60.21
CA ARG A 59 -75.59 79.17 60.33
C ARG A 59 -75.61 77.64 60.13
N ILE A 60 -76.54 76.93 60.76
CA ILE A 60 -76.72 75.49 60.57
C ILE A 60 -77.15 75.19 59.13
N SER A 61 -78.05 76.00 58.55
CA SER A 61 -78.50 75.84 57.16
C SER A 61 -77.35 76.02 56.18
N THR A 62 -76.51 77.05 56.36
CA THR A 62 -75.33 77.28 55.51
C THR A 62 -74.29 76.17 55.67
N PHE A 63 -74.00 75.70 56.87
CA PHE A 63 -73.12 74.53 57.07
C PHE A 63 -73.69 73.28 56.42
N TRP A 64 -74.99 73.04 56.53
CA TRP A 64 -75.65 71.90 55.90
C TRP A 64 -75.59 71.99 54.37
N GLU A 65 -75.82 73.16 53.78
CA GLU A 65 -75.68 73.39 52.34
C GLU A 65 -74.23 73.19 51.85
N ILE A 66 -73.25 73.72 52.59
CA ILE A 66 -71.82 73.57 52.26
C ILE A 66 -71.40 72.10 52.33
N THR A 67 -71.74 71.41 53.42
CA THR A 67 -71.37 69.99 53.62
C THR A 67 -72.10 69.09 52.63
N LYS A 68 -73.37 69.38 52.30
CA LYS A 68 -74.11 68.70 51.24
C LYS A 68 -73.43 68.90 49.88
N ARG A 69 -73.03 70.12 49.53
CA ARG A 69 -72.31 70.41 48.28
C ARG A 69 -70.96 69.69 48.24
N GLN A 70 -70.18 69.73 49.32
CA GLN A 70 -68.91 69.02 49.43
C GLN A 70 -69.09 67.50 49.29
N LEU A 71 -70.16 66.93 49.87
CA LEU A 71 -70.49 65.51 49.71
C LEU A 71 -70.86 65.19 48.26
N GLU A 72 -71.63 66.05 47.60
CA GLU A 72 -71.97 65.90 46.18
C GLU A 72 -70.74 66.00 45.27
N GLU A 73 -69.83 66.96 45.53
CA GLU A 73 -68.54 67.10 44.85
C GLU A 73 -67.67 65.86 45.05
N LYS A 74 -67.50 65.37 46.28
CA LYS A 74 -66.71 64.15 46.55
C LYS A 74 -67.32 62.90 45.93
N LYS A 75 -68.65 62.78 45.91
CA LYS A 75 -69.35 61.70 45.18
C LYS A 75 -69.11 61.80 43.67
N ALA A 76 -69.08 63.00 43.11
CA ALA A 76 -68.78 63.21 41.69
C ALA A 76 -67.32 62.87 41.36
N GLU A 77 -66.36 63.30 42.20
CA GLU A 77 -64.95 62.92 42.08
C GLU A 77 -64.75 61.40 42.13
N LEU A 78 -65.41 60.72 43.07
CA LEU A 78 -65.31 59.26 43.21
C LEU A 78 -65.82 58.55 41.95
N ARG A 79 -66.97 58.97 41.41
CA ARG A 79 -67.49 58.44 40.14
C ARG A 79 -66.55 58.70 38.96
N ASN A 80 -65.90 59.86 38.92
CA ASN A 80 -64.92 60.15 37.87
C ASN A 80 -63.69 59.26 38.02
N LYS A 81 -63.23 59.01 39.24
CA LYS A 81 -62.11 58.08 39.50
C LYS A 81 -62.45 56.64 39.17
N ASP A 82 -63.67 56.19 39.47
CA ASP A 82 -64.14 54.86 39.07
C ASP A 82 -64.15 54.72 37.53
N ARG A 83 -64.61 55.74 36.80
CA ARG A 83 -64.54 55.75 35.33
C ARG A 83 -63.10 55.76 34.80
N GLU A 84 -62.22 56.56 35.39
CA GLU A 84 -60.79 56.58 35.02
C GLU A 84 -60.14 55.20 35.23
N LEU A 85 -60.53 54.47 36.28
CA LEU A 85 -60.07 53.11 36.53
C LEU A 85 -60.63 52.13 35.47
N GLU A 86 -61.93 52.21 35.17
CA GLU A 86 -62.56 51.40 34.11
C GLU A 86 -61.87 51.64 32.75
N ASP A 87 -61.67 52.91 32.36
CA ASP A 87 -61.00 53.28 31.11
C ASP A 87 -59.54 52.74 31.06
N ALA A 88 -58.81 52.82 32.18
CA ALA A 88 -57.45 52.29 32.27
C ALA A 88 -57.41 50.75 32.19
N GLU A 89 -58.38 50.06 32.80
CA GLU A 89 -58.52 48.61 32.69
C GLU A 89 -58.85 48.19 31.25
N GLU A 90 -59.75 48.90 30.57
CA GLU A 90 -60.08 48.65 29.16
C GLU A 90 -58.87 48.85 28.25
N GLN A 91 -58.11 49.93 28.45
CA GLN A 91 -56.86 50.18 27.72
C GLN A 91 -55.85 49.07 27.94
N HIS A 92 -55.60 48.68 29.20
CA HIS A 92 -54.66 47.61 29.52
C HIS A 92 -55.11 46.26 28.92
N GLN A 93 -56.41 45.95 28.93
CA GLN A 93 -56.94 44.76 28.25
C GLN A 93 -56.74 44.81 26.74
N ALA A 94 -56.90 45.98 26.10
CA ALA A 94 -56.64 46.17 24.69
C ALA A 94 -55.14 45.97 24.37
N GLU A 95 -54.25 46.53 25.18
CA GLU A 95 -52.81 46.34 25.05
C GLU A 95 -52.41 44.87 25.18
N ILE A 96 -52.94 44.14 26.18
CA ILE A 96 -52.71 42.69 26.33
C ILE A 96 -53.13 41.94 25.06
N LYS A 97 -54.27 42.29 24.44
CA LYS A 97 -54.72 41.66 23.19
C LYS A 97 -53.75 41.93 22.05
N VAL A 98 -53.26 43.17 21.90
CA VAL A 98 -52.26 43.54 20.88
C VAL A 98 -50.95 42.80 21.12
N TYR A 99 -50.43 42.77 22.34
CA TYR A 99 -49.20 42.04 22.67
C TYR A 99 -49.37 40.53 22.42
N LYS A 100 -50.52 39.95 22.78
CA LYS A 100 -50.82 38.54 22.48
C LYS A 100 -50.83 38.26 20.98
N GLN A 101 -51.36 39.18 20.16
CA GLN A 101 -51.31 39.07 18.70
C GLN A 101 -49.88 39.20 18.16
N LYS A 102 -49.09 40.17 18.67
CA LYS A 102 -47.67 40.33 18.29
C LYS A 102 -46.85 39.08 18.60
N VAL A 103 -47.02 38.49 19.79
CA VAL A 103 -46.34 37.24 20.16
C VAL A 103 -46.77 36.10 19.24
N LYS A 104 -48.06 35.96 18.93
CA LYS A 104 -48.53 34.94 17.97
C LYS A 104 -47.92 35.12 16.58
N HIS A 105 -47.86 36.37 16.09
CA HIS A 105 -47.26 36.67 14.79
C HIS A 105 -45.77 36.34 14.76
N LEU A 106 -45.02 36.77 15.79
CA LEU A 106 -43.59 36.46 15.93
C LEU A 106 -43.33 34.95 15.99
N LEU A 107 -44.14 34.20 16.73
CA LEU A 107 -44.01 32.74 16.80
C LEU A 107 -44.29 32.07 15.44
N TYR A 108 -45.31 32.55 14.71
CA TYR A 108 -45.64 32.06 13.38
C TYR A 108 -44.54 32.39 12.36
N GLU A 109 -44.01 33.61 12.39
CA GLU A 109 -42.90 34.05 11.55
C GLU A 109 -41.63 33.23 11.85
N GLN A 110 -41.27 33.04 13.12
CA GLN A 110 -40.15 32.17 13.50
C GLN A 110 -40.35 30.73 13.02
N GLN A 111 -41.56 30.19 13.16
CA GLN A 111 -41.86 28.84 12.69
C GLN A 111 -41.74 28.73 11.16
N ASN A 112 -42.22 29.73 10.42
CA ASN A 112 -42.09 29.79 8.96
C ASN A 112 -40.62 29.91 8.55
N ASN A 113 -39.86 30.82 9.16
CA ASN A 113 -38.41 30.98 8.87
C ASN A 113 -37.65 29.68 9.14
N ILE A 114 -37.96 28.96 10.22
CA ILE A 114 -37.37 27.65 10.49
C ILE A 114 -37.77 26.61 9.43
N ALA A 115 -39.02 26.64 8.96
CA ALA A 115 -39.48 25.73 7.93
C ALA A 115 -38.81 26.02 6.58
N GLU A 116 -38.66 27.29 6.22
CA GLU A 116 -37.97 27.75 5.01
C GLU A 116 -36.49 27.36 5.04
N LEU A 117 -35.77 27.67 6.13
CA LEU A 117 -34.37 27.27 6.28
C LEU A 117 -34.18 25.74 6.21
N LYS A 118 -35.12 24.96 6.76
CA LYS A 118 -35.11 23.50 6.63
C LYS A 118 -35.36 23.05 5.19
N ALA A 119 -36.25 23.71 4.46
CA ALA A 119 -36.51 23.39 3.06
C ALA A 119 -35.30 23.75 2.17
N GLU A 120 -34.69 24.90 2.38
CA GLU A 120 -33.48 25.36 1.69
C GLU A 120 -32.31 24.39 1.94
N THR A 121 -32.03 24.06 3.20
CA THR A 121 -30.95 23.10 3.53
C THR A 121 -31.17 21.71 2.93
N ILE A 122 -32.41 21.21 2.88
CA ILE A 122 -32.73 19.95 2.20
C ILE A 122 -32.52 20.07 0.68
N ALA A 123 -32.89 21.19 0.08
CA ALA A 123 -32.69 21.43 -1.35
C ALA A 123 -31.19 21.51 -1.70
N GLU A 124 -30.40 22.23 -0.91
CA GLU A 124 -28.94 22.31 -1.06
C GLU A 124 -28.28 20.93 -0.93
N LEU A 125 -28.67 20.14 0.09
CA LEU A 125 -28.16 18.78 0.27
C LEU A 125 -28.49 17.87 -0.92
N LYS A 126 -29.68 18.01 -1.52
CA LYS A 126 -30.04 17.25 -2.72
C LYS A 126 -29.19 17.64 -3.93
N VAL A 127 -29.00 18.94 -4.16
CA VAL A 127 -28.13 19.44 -5.24
C VAL A 127 -26.69 18.94 -5.05
N ALA A 128 -26.16 19.01 -3.83
CA ALA A 128 -24.83 18.50 -3.53
C ALA A 128 -24.72 16.97 -3.76
N GLN A 129 -25.76 16.22 -3.37
CA GLN A 129 -25.81 14.77 -3.60
C GLN A 129 -25.89 14.43 -5.10
N GLU A 130 -26.69 15.16 -5.88
CA GLU A 130 -26.80 14.99 -7.33
C GLU A 130 -25.48 15.29 -8.02
N ALA A 131 -24.82 16.40 -7.67
CA ALA A 131 -23.49 16.75 -8.19
C ALA A 131 -22.43 15.69 -7.84
N HIS A 132 -22.46 15.15 -6.62
CA HIS A 132 -21.58 14.05 -6.23
C HIS A 132 -21.83 12.79 -7.07
N ASN A 133 -23.10 12.41 -7.25
CA ASN A 133 -23.47 11.24 -8.05
C ASN A 133 -23.06 11.42 -9.52
N GLU A 134 -23.18 12.62 -10.08
CA GLU A 134 -22.71 12.94 -11.42
C GLU A 134 -21.19 12.79 -11.54
N ALA A 135 -20.43 13.36 -10.58
CA ALA A 135 -18.98 13.22 -10.53
C ALA A 135 -18.54 11.76 -10.38
N ASP A 136 -19.21 10.96 -9.55
CA ASP A 136 -18.94 9.53 -9.44
C ASP A 136 -19.18 8.81 -10.77
N ASN A 137 -20.30 9.14 -11.45
CA ASN A 137 -20.63 8.54 -12.74
C ASN A 137 -19.61 8.91 -13.84
N THR A 138 -19.11 10.15 -13.86
CA THR A 138 -18.05 10.55 -14.81
C THR A 138 -16.75 9.82 -14.49
N MET A 139 -16.35 9.75 -13.22
CA MET A 139 -15.16 8.98 -12.79
C MET A 139 -15.26 7.50 -13.15
N TRP A 140 -16.45 6.90 -13.03
CA TRP A 140 -16.69 5.51 -13.44
C TRP A 140 -16.55 5.32 -14.95
N LYS A 141 -17.07 6.26 -15.77
CA LYS A 141 -16.92 6.24 -17.23
C LYS A 141 -15.46 6.40 -17.64
N GLU A 142 -14.77 7.39 -17.11
CA GLU A 142 -13.34 7.64 -17.37
C GLU A 142 -12.48 6.42 -16.99
N LYS A 143 -12.73 5.82 -15.81
CA LYS A 143 -12.07 4.58 -15.39
C LYS A 143 -12.32 3.43 -16.36
N ARG A 144 -13.53 3.31 -16.92
CA ARG A 144 -13.87 2.27 -17.89
C ARG A 144 -13.17 2.52 -19.22
N GLU A 145 -13.18 3.76 -19.70
CA GLU A 145 -12.50 4.18 -20.94
C GLU A 145 -10.99 3.96 -20.83
N LEU A 146 -10.37 4.37 -19.72
CA LEU A 146 -8.94 4.17 -19.48
C LEU A 146 -8.57 2.67 -19.48
N LYS A 147 -9.42 1.80 -18.88
CA LYS A 147 -9.22 0.35 -18.94
C LYS A 147 -9.29 -0.20 -20.36
N VAL A 148 -10.19 0.31 -21.20
CA VAL A 148 -10.28 -0.09 -22.61
C VAL A 148 -9.03 0.37 -23.36
N GLN A 149 -8.63 1.63 -23.22
CA GLN A 149 -7.42 2.17 -23.84
C GLN A 149 -6.16 1.39 -23.44
N MET A 150 -6.01 1.05 -22.15
CA MET A 150 -4.90 0.20 -21.69
C MET A 150 -4.93 -1.17 -22.37
N LYS A 151 -6.10 -1.78 -22.50
CA LYS A 151 -6.24 -3.10 -23.15
C LYS A 151 -5.92 -3.03 -24.64
N ASP A 152 -6.35 -1.98 -25.32
CA ASP A 152 -6.07 -1.76 -26.74
C ASP A 152 -4.56 -1.53 -26.97
N GLN A 153 -3.91 -0.76 -26.10
CA GLN A 153 -2.45 -0.58 -26.13
C GLN A 153 -1.70 -1.90 -25.88
N GLU A 154 -2.13 -2.71 -24.90
CA GLU A 154 -1.55 -4.04 -24.67
C GLU A 154 -1.69 -4.94 -25.91
N LEU A 155 -2.86 -4.96 -26.55
CA LEU A 155 -3.09 -5.76 -27.76
C LEU A 155 -2.23 -5.29 -28.93
N ALA A 156 -2.13 -3.97 -29.13
CA ALA A 156 -1.27 -3.40 -30.16
C ALA A 156 0.21 -3.75 -29.95
N GLN A 157 0.70 -3.66 -28.70
CA GLN A 157 2.07 -4.07 -28.36
C GLN A 157 2.30 -5.57 -28.58
N GLN A 158 1.34 -6.41 -28.21
CA GLN A 158 1.42 -7.86 -28.48
C GLN A 158 1.47 -8.16 -29.98
N GLU A 159 0.74 -7.41 -30.80
CA GLU A 159 0.78 -7.55 -32.25
C GLU A 159 2.13 -7.14 -32.84
N VAL A 160 2.72 -6.03 -32.37
CA VAL A 160 4.08 -5.62 -32.76
C VAL A 160 5.10 -6.71 -32.42
N VAL A 161 5.05 -7.26 -31.20
CA VAL A 161 5.94 -8.36 -30.77
C VAL A 161 5.74 -9.60 -31.63
N ARG A 162 4.49 -9.95 -31.95
CA ARG A 162 4.17 -11.09 -32.83
C ARG A 162 4.74 -10.88 -34.23
N ASN A 163 4.61 -9.68 -34.79
CA ASN A 163 5.14 -9.34 -36.10
C ASN A 163 6.68 -9.35 -36.13
N LEU A 164 7.34 -8.83 -35.10
CA LEU A 164 8.79 -8.91 -34.94
C LEU A 164 9.28 -10.36 -34.85
N LYS A 165 8.60 -11.21 -34.06
CA LYS A 165 8.93 -12.64 -33.96
C LYS A 165 8.79 -13.34 -35.32
N LYS A 166 7.69 -13.12 -36.03
CA LYS A 166 7.46 -13.69 -37.36
C LYS A 166 8.51 -13.24 -38.38
N SER A 167 8.90 -11.96 -38.34
CA SER A 167 9.95 -11.41 -39.20
C SER A 167 11.31 -12.06 -38.89
N ASN A 168 11.65 -12.19 -37.60
CA ASN A 168 12.89 -12.83 -37.17
C ASN A 168 12.94 -14.32 -37.54
N GLU A 169 11.84 -15.06 -37.37
CA GLU A 169 11.73 -16.46 -37.80
C GLU A 169 11.95 -16.60 -39.32
N SER A 170 11.37 -15.70 -40.12
CA SER A 170 11.60 -15.67 -41.56
C SER A 170 13.06 -15.38 -41.91
N TYR A 171 13.69 -14.43 -41.22
CA TYR A 171 15.10 -14.10 -41.42
C TYR A 171 16.02 -15.29 -41.06
N VAL A 172 15.79 -15.92 -39.91
CA VAL A 172 16.54 -17.11 -39.48
C VAL A 172 16.36 -18.28 -40.45
N SER A 173 15.14 -18.48 -40.98
CA SER A 173 14.90 -19.52 -41.99
C SER A 173 15.71 -19.26 -43.26
N LYS A 174 15.68 -18.04 -43.79
CA LYS A 174 16.47 -17.67 -44.98
C LYS A 174 17.96 -17.87 -44.74
N LEU A 175 18.46 -17.45 -43.58
CA LEU A 175 19.87 -17.62 -43.22
C LEU A 175 20.27 -19.10 -43.13
N ARG A 176 19.39 -19.96 -42.58
CA ARG A 176 19.60 -21.42 -42.57
C ARG A 176 19.63 -21.98 -43.99
N ASP A 177 18.70 -21.57 -44.84
CA ASP A 177 18.64 -22.04 -46.24
C ASP A 177 19.91 -21.63 -47.01
N ASP A 178 20.42 -20.42 -46.78
CA ASP A 178 21.67 -19.93 -47.39
C ASP A 178 22.88 -20.74 -46.90
N PHE A 179 22.98 -21.03 -45.60
CA PHE A 179 24.06 -21.87 -45.07
C PHE A 179 23.99 -23.32 -45.57
N LEU A 180 22.79 -23.89 -45.67
CA LEU A 180 22.59 -25.23 -46.23
C LEU A 180 23.02 -25.28 -47.70
N ARG A 181 22.69 -24.25 -48.47
CA ARG A 181 23.12 -24.14 -49.87
C ARG A 181 24.63 -24.04 -49.98
N GLN A 182 25.27 -23.18 -49.19
CA GLN A 182 26.73 -23.05 -49.18
C GLN A 182 27.42 -24.36 -48.78
N ALA A 183 26.90 -25.07 -47.79
CA ALA A 183 27.42 -26.38 -47.38
C ALA A 183 27.33 -27.39 -48.52
N HIS A 184 26.16 -27.50 -49.17
CA HIS A 184 25.96 -28.41 -50.30
C HIS A 184 26.87 -28.06 -51.49
N GLU A 185 27.05 -26.79 -51.81
CA GLU A 185 27.97 -26.37 -52.88
C GLU A 185 29.43 -26.73 -52.58
N ILE A 186 29.84 -26.65 -51.30
CA ILE A 186 31.18 -27.05 -50.87
C ILE A 186 31.33 -28.58 -50.96
N GLU A 187 30.36 -29.33 -50.45
CA GLU A 187 30.33 -30.80 -50.53
C GLU A 187 30.44 -31.27 -51.98
N GLU A 188 29.61 -30.74 -52.88
CA GLU A 188 29.60 -31.11 -54.29
C GLU A 188 30.94 -30.79 -54.98
N LYS A 189 31.57 -29.65 -54.66
CA LYS A 189 32.91 -29.29 -55.16
C LYS A 189 33.97 -30.29 -54.71
N TYR A 190 33.95 -30.72 -53.45
CA TYR A 190 34.94 -31.67 -52.92
C TYR A 190 34.68 -33.11 -53.39
N GLU A 191 33.41 -33.52 -53.51
CA GLU A 191 33.05 -34.80 -54.13
C GLU A 191 33.54 -34.87 -55.57
N LYS A 192 33.36 -33.79 -56.35
CA LYS A 192 33.88 -33.74 -57.71
C LYS A 192 35.41 -33.88 -57.74
N LYS A 193 36.13 -33.10 -56.92
CA LYS A 193 37.60 -33.22 -56.81
C LYS A 193 38.06 -34.63 -56.42
N LEU A 194 37.35 -35.30 -55.51
CA LEU A 194 37.64 -36.68 -55.10
C LEU A 194 37.39 -37.68 -56.23
N ARG A 195 36.31 -37.50 -57.00
CA ARG A 195 36.03 -38.31 -58.21
C ARG A 195 37.12 -38.11 -59.26
N ASP A 196 37.43 -36.87 -59.60
CA ASP A 196 38.44 -36.52 -60.61
C ASP A 196 39.81 -37.11 -60.23
N LEU A 197 40.24 -36.97 -58.96
CA LEU A 197 41.50 -37.54 -58.47
C LEU A 197 41.51 -39.08 -58.54
N ARG A 198 40.37 -39.72 -58.24
CA ARG A 198 40.25 -41.19 -58.33
C ARG A 198 40.36 -41.65 -59.78
N GLU A 199 39.73 -40.96 -60.72
CA GLU A 199 39.83 -41.26 -62.14
C GLU A 199 41.25 -41.04 -62.67
N GLU A 200 41.92 -39.97 -62.27
CA GLU A 200 43.33 -39.69 -62.64
C GLU A 200 44.27 -40.79 -62.13
N MET A 201 44.13 -41.21 -60.86
CA MET A 201 44.96 -42.27 -60.28
C MET A 201 44.70 -43.63 -60.95
N GLU A 202 43.45 -43.94 -61.30
CA GLU A 202 43.12 -45.18 -62.02
C GLU A 202 43.63 -45.15 -63.46
N LEU A 203 43.57 -44.00 -64.14
CA LEU A 203 44.17 -43.81 -65.46
C LEU A 203 45.68 -44.02 -65.41
N ARG A 204 46.37 -43.38 -64.45
CA ARG A 204 47.82 -43.53 -64.27
C ARG A 204 48.21 -44.98 -64.01
N ARG A 205 47.47 -45.67 -63.13
CA ARG A 205 47.66 -47.10 -62.89
C ARG A 205 47.50 -47.93 -64.17
N LYS A 206 46.49 -47.64 -64.99
CA LYS A 206 46.29 -48.34 -66.27
C LYS A 206 47.45 -48.07 -67.24
N THR A 207 47.91 -46.82 -67.35
CA THR A 207 49.06 -46.46 -68.18
C THR A 207 50.32 -47.20 -67.72
N ASP A 208 50.63 -47.18 -66.43
CA ASP A 208 51.79 -47.89 -65.87
C ASP A 208 51.73 -49.41 -66.17
N ILE A 209 50.54 -50.02 -66.08
CA ILE A 209 50.33 -51.43 -66.45
C ILE A 209 50.61 -51.65 -67.94
N HIS A 210 50.06 -50.81 -68.84
CA HIS A 210 50.28 -50.93 -70.27
C HIS A 210 51.76 -50.77 -70.62
N GLU A 211 52.47 -49.79 -70.03
CA GLU A 211 53.91 -49.60 -70.24
C GLU A 211 54.74 -50.81 -69.77
N ILE A 212 54.36 -51.42 -68.65
CA ILE A 212 55.00 -52.66 -68.16
C ILE A 212 54.74 -53.82 -69.14
N GLU A 213 53.51 -53.96 -69.63
CA GLU A 213 53.13 -54.99 -70.59
C GLU A 213 53.85 -54.82 -71.93
N GLU A 214 53.93 -53.60 -72.47
CA GLU A 214 54.70 -53.31 -73.69
C GLU A 214 56.17 -53.63 -73.52
N ARG A 215 56.80 -53.23 -72.40
CA ARG A 215 58.21 -53.59 -72.12
C ARG A 215 58.41 -55.10 -72.04
N LYS A 216 57.50 -55.83 -71.39
CA LYS A 216 57.54 -57.29 -71.31
C LYS A 216 57.37 -57.94 -72.69
N ASN A 217 56.42 -57.46 -73.48
CA ASN A 217 56.17 -57.95 -74.84
C ASN A 217 57.37 -57.69 -75.76
N GLN A 218 57.99 -56.51 -75.64
CA GLN A 218 59.21 -56.19 -76.37
C GLN A 218 60.35 -57.14 -75.98
N GLN A 219 60.54 -57.39 -74.67
CA GLN A 219 61.55 -58.35 -74.19
C GLN A 219 61.28 -59.77 -74.68
N ILE A 220 60.01 -60.20 -74.72
CA ILE A 220 59.61 -61.50 -75.29
C ILE A 220 59.96 -61.56 -76.79
N ASN A 221 59.67 -60.51 -77.56
CA ASN A 221 59.99 -60.45 -78.98
C ASN A 221 61.51 -60.46 -79.22
N ASP A 222 62.28 -59.72 -78.43
CA ASP A 222 63.75 -59.73 -78.51
C ASP A 222 64.30 -61.11 -78.16
N LEU A 223 63.74 -61.78 -77.15
CA LEU A 223 64.12 -63.14 -76.77
C LEU A 223 63.78 -64.15 -77.89
N LEU A 224 62.61 -64.05 -78.49
CA LEU A 224 62.22 -64.87 -79.65
C LEU A 224 63.17 -64.68 -80.82
N ARG A 225 63.50 -63.42 -81.16
CA ARG A 225 64.45 -63.10 -82.22
C ARG A 225 65.86 -63.62 -81.93
N ASN A 226 66.31 -63.50 -80.68
CA ASN A 226 67.59 -64.06 -80.23
C ASN A 226 67.60 -65.58 -80.32
N HIS A 227 66.51 -66.25 -79.92
CA HIS A 227 66.36 -67.69 -80.08
C HIS A 227 66.34 -68.10 -81.55
N GLU A 228 65.61 -67.41 -82.41
CA GLU A 228 65.57 -67.69 -83.85
C GLU A 228 66.94 -67.51 -84.50
N LYS A 229 67.67 -66.44 -84.12
CA LYS A 229 69.05 -66.25 -84.52
C LYS A 229 69.94 -67.40 -84.02
N ALA A 230 69.86 -67.77 -82.74
CA ALA A 230 70.63 -68.88 -82.19
C ALA A 230 70.30 -70.21 -82.89
N PHE A 231 69.04 -70.48 -83.21
CA PHE A 231 68.62 -71.65 -83.99
C PHE A 231 69.18 -71.61 -85.41
N SER A 232 69.17 -70.44 -86.06
CA SER A 232 69.80 -70.26 -87.37
C SER A 232 71.31 -70.45 -87.31
N ASP A 233 71.97 -69.93 -86.27
CA ASP A 233 73.40 -70.08 -86.04
C ASP A 233 73.76 -71.54 -85.75
N ILE A 234 72.92 -72.28 -85.01
CA ILE A 234 73.07 -73.73 -84.81
C ILE A 234 72.88 -74.48 -86.13
N LYS A 235 71.86 -74.12 -86.92
CA LYS A 235 71.61 -74.74 -88.23
C LYS A 235 72.78 -74.47 -89.18
N ASN A 236 73.30 -73.25 -89.18
CA ASN A 236 74.49 -72.86 -89.93
C ASN A 236 75.72 -73.60 -89.40
N TYR A 237 75.88 -73.77 -88.09
CA TYR A 237 76.96 -74.55 -87.49
C TYR A 237 76.91 -76.03 -87.91
N TYR A 238 75.73 -76.65 -87.99
CA TYR A 238 75.60 -78.03 -88.50
C TYR A 238 75.74 -78.12 -90.03
N ASN A 239 75.31 -77.11 -90.79
CA ASN A 239 75.60 -76.99 -92.22
C ASN A 239 77.10 -76.79 -92.47
N ASP A 240 77.75 -75.97 -91.66
CA ASP A 240 79.19 -75.75 -91.69
C ASP A 240 79.91 -77.01 -91.23
N ILE A 241 79.43 -77.76 -90.23
CA ILE A 241 80.00 -79.07 -89.88
C ILE A 241 79.82 -80.06 -91.03
N THR A 242 78.72 -80.06 -91.78
CA THR A 242 78.57 -80.98 -92.92
C THR A 242 79.49 -80.57 -94.08
N LEU A 243 79.62 -79.28 -94.35
CA LEU A 243 80.54 -78.71 -95.35
C LEU A 243 82.00 -78.89 -94.92
N ASN A 244 82.28 -78.74 -93.63
CA ASN A 244 83.57 -78.93 -93.01
C ASN A 244 83.88 -80.41 -92.83
N ASN A 245 82.91 -81.32 -92.68
CA ASN A 245 83.12 -82.77 -92.75
C ASN A 245 83.46 -83.18 -94.19
N LEU A 246 82.89 -82.52 -95.19
CA LEU A 246 83.28 -82.64 -96.60
C LEU A 246 84.73 -82.16 -96.81
N ASN A 247 85.11 -81.04 -96.18
CA ASN A 247 86.47 -80.51 -96.19
C ASN A 247 87.44 -81.31 -95.32
N LEU A 248 86.97 -81.93 -94.24
CA LEU A 248 87.69 -82.78 -93.27
C LEU A 248 88.01 -84.13 -93.91
N ILE A 249 87.17 -84.66 -94.80
CA ILE A 249 87.58 -85.77 -95.68
C ILE A 249 88.78 -85.38 -96.55
N ASN A 250 88.87 -84.11 -96.98
CA ASN A 250 90.01 -83.59 -97.75
C ASN A 250 91.24 -83.21 -96.88
N THR A 251 91.05 -82.80 -95.61
CA THR A 251 92.12 -82.37 -94.70
C THR A 251 92.59 -83.46 -93.73
N LEU A 252 91.82 -84.52 -93.46
CA LEU A 252 92.26 -85.73 -92.74
C LEU A 252 93.30 -86.55 -93.52
N LYS A 253 93.57 -86.20 -94.78
CA LYS A 253 94.76 -86.63 -95.51
C LYS A 253 96.02 -85.82 -95.16
N ASN A 254 95.89 -84.59 -94.67
CA ASN A 254 96.98 -83.63 -94.51
C ASN A 254 97.27 -83.22 -93.05
N GLU A 255 96.42 -83.57 -92.07
CA GLU A 255 96.56 -83.12 -90.67
C GLU A 255 96.73 -84.24 -89.63
N MET A 256 97.14 -85.44 -90.05
CA MET A 256 97.66 -86.46 -89.11
C MET A 256 98.99 -86.01 -88.43
N GLU A 257 99.52 -84.85 -88.82
CA GLU A 257 100.91 -84.46 -88.56
C GLU A 257 101.09 -83.30 -87.56
N LYS A 258 100.03 -82.63 -87.07
CA LYS A 258 100.21 -81.37 -86.29
C LYS A 258 99.57 -81.24 -84.90
N LYS A 259 98.73 -82.16 -84.43
CA LYS A 259 98.04 -81.96 -83.13
C LYS A 259 98.49 -82.91 -82.02
N LYS A 260 99.80 -82.91 -81.77
CA LYS A 260 100.43 -83.56 -80.60
C LYS A 260 101.07 -82.55 -79.62
N GLN A 261 100.76 -81.24 -79.70
CA GLN A 261 101.67 -80.24 -79.11
C GLN A 261 101.10 -78.98 -78.42
N GLU A 262 99.82 -78.88 -78.04
CA GLU A 262 99.37 -77.70 -77.28
C GLU A 262 98.40 -78.02 -76.12
N GLU A 263 98.85 -78.88 -75.20
CA GLU A 263 98.17 -79.16 -73.92
C GLU A 263 98.77 -78.36 -72.74
N GLU A 264 99.75 -77.50 -72.99
CA GLU A 264 100.63 -76.89 -71.98
C GLU A 264 100.30 -75.41 -71.67
N ARG A 265 99.02 -75.02 -71.69
CA ARG A 265 98.56 -73.62 -71.40
C ARG A 265 97.66 -73.47 -70.16
N SER A 266 97.62 -74.48 -69.30
CA SER A 266 96.70 -74.54 -68.14
C SER A 266 97.22 -73.87 -66.86
N GLU A 267 98.43 -73.30 -66.83
CA GLU A 267 99.07 -72.83 -65.59
C GLU A 267 98.88 -71.33 -65.26
N LYS A 268 98.19 -70.54 -66.10
CA LYS A 268 98.03 -69.07 -65.92
C LYS A 268 96.81 -68.60 -65.11
N ARG A 269 95.94 -69.49 -64.61
CA ARG A 269 94.65 -69.11 -63.97
C ARG A 269 94.67 -68.94 -62.44
N MET A 270 95.81 -69.16 -61.78
CA MET A 270 95.88 -69.17 -60.31
C MET A 270 96.05 -67.76 -59.69
N THR A 271 96.65 -66.81 -60.41
CA THR A 271 97.02 -65.48 -59.87
C THR A 271 95.92 -64.41 -59.98
N GLU A 272 94.87 -64.66 -60.78
CA GLU A 272 93.73 -63.74 -60.93
C GLU A 272 92.77 -63.81 -59.72
N LEU A 273 92.61 -65.00 -59.11
CA LEU A 273 91.72 -65.23 -57.97
C LEU A 273 92.20 -64.59 -56.65
N GLU A 274 93.52 -64.41 -56.47
CA GLU A 274 94.06 -63.78 -55.24
C GLU A 274 93.89 -62.25 -55.23
N ASN A 275 93.86 -61.60 -56.40
CA ASN A 275 93.69 -60.15 -56.52
C ASN A 275 92.23 -59.69 -56.38
N GLU A 276 91.25 -60.51 -56.77
CA GLU A 276 89.82 -60.22 -56.55
C GLU A 276 89.44 -60.27 -55.07
N ASN A 277 90.02 -61.19 -54.30
CA ASN A 277 89.73 -61.33 -52.86
C ASN A 277 90.24 -60.14 -52.03
N ARG A 278 91.30 -59.47 -52.49
CA ARG A 278 91.85 -58.26 -51.85
C ARG A 278 91.01 -57.00 -52.12
N LYS A 279 90.32 -56.90 -53.27
CA LYS A 279 89.46 -55.76 -53.64
C LYS A 279 88.11 -55.72 -52.90
N MET A 280 87.60 -56.87 -52.43
CA MET A 280 86.28 -56.97 -51.79
C MET A 280 86.28 -56.66 -50.27
N ARG A 281 87.46 -56.46 -49.67
CA ARG A 281 87.62 -56.29 -48.22
C ARG A 281 87.28 -54.89 -47.71
N GLU A 282 87.68 -53.84 -48.45
CA GLU A 282 87.36 -52.44 -48.11
C GLU A 282 85.85 -52.10 -48.25
N PRO A 283 85.12 -52.53 -49.31
CA PRO A 283 83.68 -52.32 -49.43
C PRO A 283 82.89 -52.99 -48.29
N LEU A 284 83.33 -54.16 -47.84
CA LEU A 284 82.70 -54.91 -46.75
C LEU A 284 82.83 -54.18 -45.40
N GLU A 285 83.98 -53.54 -45.16
CA GLU A 285 84.25 -52.82 -43.92
C GLU A 285 83.55 -51.44 -43.90
N ALA A 286 83.42 -50.79 -45.07
CA ALA A 286 82.59 -49.59 -45.23
C ALA A 286 81.09 -49.88 -44.98
N ALA A 287 80.55 -50.95 -45.57
CA ALA A 287 79.16 -51.37 -45.36
C ALA A 287 78.86 -51.74 -43.89
N ARG A 288 79.83 -52.31 -43.17
CA ARG A 288 79.72 -52.59 -41.72
C ARG A 288 79.65 -51.31 -40.87
N LYS A 289 80.47 -50.31 -41.17
CA LYS A 289 80.40 -49.01 -40.46
C LYS A 289 79.09 -48.28 -40.73
N GLU A 290 78.60 -48.32 -41.96
CA GLU A 290 77.33 -47.72 -42.35
C GLU A 290 76.14 -48.42 -41.68
N THR A 291 76.16 -49.76 -41.57
CA THR A 291 75.13 -50.50 -40.83
C THR A 291 75.16 -50.20 -39.34
N GLU A 292 76.33 -50.02 -38.72
CA GLU A 292 76.46 -49.63 -37.31
C GLU A 292 75.90 -48.21 -37.07
N GLU A 293 76.19 -47.25 -37.95
CA GLU A 293 75.63 -45.88 -37.89
C GLU A 293 74.12 -45.85 -38.08
N LEU A 294 73.58 -46.63 -39.02
CA LEU A 294 72.14 -46.76 -39.24
C LEU A 294 71.45 -47.38 -38.03
N ARG A 295 72.05 -48.39 -37.39
CA ARG A 295 71.56 -48.96 -36.13
C ARG A 295 71.49 -47.91 -35.03
N ARG A 296 72.55 -47.11 -34.88
CA ARG A 296 72.61 -46.03 -33.88
C ARG A 296 71.55 -44.96 -34.12
N ARG A 297 71.29 -44.60 -35.39
CA ARG A 297 70.21 -43.67 -35.77
C ARG A 297 68.82 -44.26 -35.47
N ALA A 298 68.61 -45.55 -35.74
CA ALA A 298 67.34 -46.22 -35.46
C ALA A 298 67.03 -46.23 -33.94
N GLU A 299 68.00 -46.59 -33.10
CA GLU A 299 67.85 -46.56 -31.64
C GLU A 299 67.56 -45.13 -31.12
N ASN A 300 68.22 -44.12 -31.68
CA ASN A 300 67.95 -42.73 -31.31
C ASN A 300 66.54 -42.29 -31.74
N TYR A 301 66.08 -42.72 -32.92
CA TYR A 301 64.74 -42.45 -33.40
C TYR A 301 63.66 -43.10 -32.51
N GLU A 302 63.87 -44.34 -32.06
CA GLU A 302 62.97 -45.00 -31.11
C GLU A 302 62.91 -44.28 -29.75
N LYS A 303 64.05 -43.81 -29.24
CA LYS A 303 64.08 -42.99 -28.01
C LYS A 303 63.34 -41.66 -28.17
N ILE A 304 63.54 -40.97 -29.29
CA ILE A 304 62.83 -39.71 -29.58
C ILE A 304 61.33 -39.95 -29.71
N LYS A 305 60.93 -41.04 -30.38
CA LYS A 305 59.52 -41.41 -30.55
C LYS A 305 58.84 -41.67 -29.20
N SER A 306 59.46 -42.43 -28.30
CA SER A 306 58.88 -42.70 -26.98
C SER A 306 58.78 -41.44 -26.11
N LEU A 307 59.77 -40.55 -26.16
CA LEU A 307 59.72 -39.25 -25.50
C LEU A 307 58.62 -38.35 -26.08
N TYR A 308 58.46 -38.35 -27.40
CA TYR A 308 57.40 -37.62 -28.07
C TYR A 308 56.02 -38.12 -27.65
N GLU A 309 55.80 -39.43 -27.61
CA GLU A 309 54.54 -40.03 -27.14
C GLU A 309 54.26 -39.70 -25.66
N SER A 310 55.29 -39.74 -24.80
CA SER A 310 55.17 -39.30 -23.41
C SER A 310 54.78 -37.82 -23.30
N LYS A 311 55.44 -36.94 -24.05
CA LYS A 311 55.15 -35.49 -24.07
C LYS A 311 53.77 -35.17 -24.65
N LYS A 312 53.36 -35.89 -25.68
CA LYS A 312 52.02 -35.79 -26.27
C LYS A 312 50.94 -36.16 -25.26
N ASN A 313 51.15 -37.22 -24.49
CA ASN A 313 50.22 -37.61 -23.43
C ASN A 313 50.18 -36.59 -22.28
N GLN A 314 51.33 -36.04 -21.88
CA GLN A 314 51.39 -34.95 -20.89
C GLN A 314 50.64 -33.71 -21.37
N LEU A 315 50.81 -33.32 -22.63
CA LEU A 315 50.09 -32.18 -23.22
C LEU A 315 48.58 -32.42 -23.21
N LYS A 316 48.14 -33.61 -23.62
CA LYS A 316 46.71 -33.98 -23.61
C LYS A 316 46.10 -33.89 -22.21
N ASN A 317 46.83 -34.34 -21.18
CA ASN A 317 46.37 -34.23 -19.80
C ASN A 317 46.31 -32.76 -19.34
N CYS A 318 47.35 -31.97 -19.60
CA CYS A 318 47.34 -30.52 -19.31
C CYS A 318 46.20 -29.78 -20.03
N GLU A 319 45.88 -30.14 -21.27
CA GLU A 319 44.75 -29.56 -22.00
C GLU A 319 43.40 -29.92 -21.37
N ALA A 320 43.26 -31.15 -20.88
CA ALA A 320 42.06 -31.59 -20.16
C ALA A 320 41.92 -30.85 -18.82
N ASP A 321 43.01 -30.73 -18.05
CA ASP A 321 43.04 -29.99 -16.79
C ASP A 321 42.70 -28.51 -17.01
N LEU A 322 43.27 -27.87 -18.04
CA LEU A 322 42.97 -26.49 -18.41
C LEU A 322 41.49 -26.30 -18.76
N LYS A 323 40.88 -27.24 -19.49
CA LYS A 323 39.45 -27.18 -19.82
C LYS A 323 38.58 -27.31 -18.57
N ASN A 324 38.93 -28.23 -17.67
CA ASN A 324 38.21 -28.41 -16.40
C ASN A 324 38.31 -27.15 -15.53
N SER A 325 39.52 -26.60 -15.34
CA SER A 325 39.70 -25.37 -14.54
C SER A 325 39.00 -24.17 -15.15
N LYS A 326 38.93 -24.05 -16.49
CA LYS A 326 38.15 -22.99 -17.15
C LYS A 326 36.66 -23.12 -16.86
N TRP A 327 36.12 -24.34 -16.95
CA TRP A 327 34.71 -24.59 -16.64
C TRP A 327 34.39 -24.30 -15.18
N GLU A 328 35.22 -24.77 -14.24
CA GLU A 328 35.07 -24.48 -12.81
C GLU A 328 35.11 -22.97 -12.52
N TYR A 329 36.02 -22.24 -13.17
CA TYR A 329 36.13 -20.80 -13.05
C TYR A 329 34.87 -20.08 -13.55
N GLU A 330 34.32 -20.49 -14.68
CA GLU A 330 33.08 -19.92 -15.24
C GLU A 330 31.87 -20.19 -14.34
N VAL A 331 31.75 -21.40 -13.79
CA VAL A 331 30.70 -21.74 -12.82
C VAL A 331 30.85 -20.90 -11.54
N LEU A 332 32.08 -20.70 -11.07
CA LEU A 332 32.35 -19.91 -9.86
C LEU A 332 32.05 -18.42 -10.08
N LEU A 333 32.36 -17.88 -11.25
CA LEU A 333 31.99 -16.50 -11.63
C LEU A 333 30.48 -16.29 -11.63
N GLN A 334 29.73 -17.22 -12.23
CA GLN A 334 28.26 -17.14 -12.24
C GLN A 334 27.68 -17.20 -10.82
N ARG A 335 28.19 -18.10 -9.98
CA ARG A 335 27.78 -18.17 -8.56
C ARG A 335 28.12 -16.89 -7.80
N PHE A 336 29.30 -16.32 -8.04
CA PHE A 336 29.72 -15.07 -7.42
C PHE A 336 28.79 -13.92 -7.80
N GLU A 337 28.42 -13.80 -9.07
CA GLU A 337 27.51 -12.76 -9.54
C GLU A 337 26.12 -12.88 -8.90
N ILE A 338 25.60 -14.10 -8.74
CA ILE A 338 24.33 -14.34 -8.04
C ILE A 338 24.42 -13.93 -6.57
N ILE A 339 25.46 -14.39 -5.86
CA ILE A 339 25.67 -14.05 -4.44
C ILE A 339 25.83 -12.55 -4.25
N GLN A 340 26.51 -11.87 -5.18
CA GLN A 340 26.67 -10.42 -5.13
C GLN A 340 25.33 -9.70 -5.29
N LYS A 341 24.47 -10.14 -6.22
CA LYS A 341 23.10 -9.62 -6.36
C LYS A 341 22.26 -9.87 -5.12
N GLU A 342 22.33 -11.08 -4.54
CA GLU A 342 21.63 -11.41 -3.31
C GLU A 342 22.07 -10.54 -2.13
N ARG A 343 23.38 -10.31 -1.98
CA ARG A 343 23.93 -9.40 -0.97
C ARG A 343 23.39 -7.98 -1.15
N ASP A 344 23.43 -7.46 -2.37
CA ASP A 344 23.00 -6.10 -2.67
C ASP A 344 21.49 -5.94 -2.44
N ASP A 345 20.69 -6.94 -2.82
CA ASP A 345 19.26 -6.97 -2.54
C ASP A 345 18.96 -7.03 -1.03
N LEU A 346 19.71 -7.84 -0.28
CA LEU A 346 19.55 -7.95 1.17
C LEU A 346 19.89 -6.62 1.85
N TYR A 347 20.97 -5.98 1.43
CA TYR A 347 21.39 -4.68 1.93
C TYR A 347 20.34 -3.59 1.65
N ASN A 348 19.79 -3.56 0.43
CA ASN A 348 18.72 -2.65 0.06
C ASN A 348 17.43 -2.89 0.87
N LYS A 349 17.06 -4.15 1.09
CA LYS A 349 15.90 -4.50 1.94
C LYS A 349 16.12 -4.08 3.39
N PHE A 350 17.33 -4.28 3.91
CA PHE A 350 17.69 -3.87 5.27
C PHE A 350 17.58 -2.35 5.46
N ILE A 351 18.12 -1.55 4.54
CA ILE A 351 18.00 -0.09 4.57
C ILE A 351 16.53 0.34 4.52
N LYS A 352 15.74 -0.26 3.62
CA LYS A 352 14.29 0.04 3.53
C LYS A 352 13.57 -0.26 4.84
N ALA A 353 13.81 -1.44 5.43
CA ALA A 353 13.19 -1.84 6.69
C ALA A 353 13.57 -0.89 7.84
N ILE A 354 14.84 -0.47 7.93
CA ILE A 354 15.27 0.53 8.93
C ILE A 354 14.53 1.85 8.73
N ASN A 355 14.50 2.37 7.51
CA ASN A 355 13.83 3.64 7.22
C ASN A 355 12.34 3.57 7.52
N GLU A 356 11.66 2.47 7.20
CA GLU A 356 10.25 2.27 7.53
C GLU A 356 9.99 2.23 9.04
N VAL A 357 10.82 1.51 9.80
CA VAL A 357 10.70 1.46 11.27
C VAL A 357 10.96 2.82 11.88
N GLN A 358 11.99 3.53 11.40
CA GLN A 358 12.31 4.88 11.86
C GLN A 358 11.19 5.86 11.54
N GLN A 359 10.60 5.82 10.33
CA GLN A 359 9.45 6.65 9.96
C GLN A 359 8.23 6.35 10.83
N LYS A 360 7.89 5.07 11.04
CA LYS A 360 6.76 4.68 11.90
C LYS A 360 6.95 5.13 13.35
N SER A 361 8.15 4.93 13.90
CA SER A 361 8.48 5.38 15.26
C SER A 361 8.45 6.91 15.36
N SER A 362 9.02 7.62 14.38
CA SER A 362 9.00 9.08 14.32
C SER A 362 7.59 9.65 14.24
N LEU A 363 6.70 9.04 13.44
CA LEU A 363 5.29 9.43 13.36
C LEU A 363 4.55 9.17 14.68
N LYS A 364 4.79 8.03 15.33
CA LYS A 364 4.21 7.71 16.65
C LYS A 364 4.68 8.72 17.69
N ASN A 365 5.97 9.06 17.71
CA ASN A 365 6.54 10.05 18.62
C ASN A 365 5.95 11.45 18.37
N LEU A 366 5.87 11.90 17.12
CA LEU A 366 5.27 13.19 16.77
C LEU A 366 3.79 13.27 17.22
N LEU A 367 3.04 12.17 17.06
CA LEU A 367 1.64 12.12 17.49
C LEU A 367 1.50 12.14 19.02
N LEU A 368 2.41 11.47 19.74
CA LEU A 368 2.47 11.51 21.21
C LEU A 368 2.88 12.90 21.70
N GLU A 369 3.85 13.55 21.06
CA GLU A 369 4.25 14.94 21.36
C GLU A 369 3.09 15.91 21.16
N LYS A 370 2.36 15.81 20.04
CA LYS A 370 1.15 16.63 19.81
C LYS A 370 0.09 16.37 20.87
N LYS A 371 -0.17 15.11 21.22
CA LYS A 371 -1.12 14.77 22.30
C LYS A 371 -0.69 15.37 23.63
N LEU A 372 0.58 15.24 24.00
CA LEU A 372 1.13 15.83 25.22
C LEU A 372 0.99 17.35 25.21
N SER A 373 1.32 18.02 24.10
CA SER A 373 1.14 19.46 23.95
C SER A 373 -0.33 19.86 24.12
N THR A 374 -1.28 19.17 23.47
CA THR A 374 -2.71 19.50 23.62
C THR A 374 -3.23 19.26 25.04
N LEU A 375 -2.73 18.23 25.72
CA LEU A 375 -3.09 17.94 27.11
C LEU A 375 -2.47 18.99 28.06
N ALA A 376 -1.25 19.43 27.80
CA ALA A 376 -0.59 20.51 28.54
C ALA A 376 -1.36 21.84 28.38
N ASP A 377 -1.73 22.22 27.14
CA ASP A 377 -2.54 23.42 26.89
C ASP A 377 -3.90 23.34 27.60
N SER A 378 -4.51 22.15 27.62
CA SER A 378 -5.76 21.93 28.34
C SER A 378 -5.59 22.02 29.85
N LEU A 379 -4.47 21.53 30.39
CA LEU A 379 -4.13 21.63 31.80
C LEU A 379 -3.92 23.10 32.19
N GLU A 380 -3.11 23.84 31.44
CA GLU A 380 -2.87 25.27 31.69
C GLU A 380 -4.18 26.08 31.67
N LYS A 381 -5.06 25.83 30.70
CA LYS A 381 -6.39 26.47 30.65
C LYS A 381 -7.23 26.14 31.87
N LYS A 382 -7.20 24.88 32.33
CA LYS A 382 -7.97 24.44 33.50
C LYS A 382 -7.40 25.01 34.80
N GLU A 383 -6.09 25.09 34.93
CA GLU A 383 -5.41 25.74 36.06
C GLU A 383 -5.71 27.24 36.09
N ALA A 384 -5.68 27.94 34.94
CA ALA A 384 -6.06 29.34 34.85
C ALA A 384 -7.53 29.57 35.26
N GLN A 385 -8.46 28.76 34.76
CA GLN A 385 -9.87 28.80 35.16
C GLN A 385 -10.06 28.53 36.66
N LEU A 386 -9.34 27.55 37.21
CA LEU A 386 -9.39 27.23 38.64
C LEU A 386 -8.88 28.41 39.47
N ASN A 387 -7.74 28.99 39.11
CA ASN A 387 -7.14 30.13 39.80
C ASN A 387 -8.06 31.37 39.77
N GLU A 388 -8.72 31.64 38.65
CA GLU A 388 -9.70 32.72 38.52
C GLU A 388 -10.87 32.51 39.50
N VAL A 389 -11.48 31.32 39.51
CA VAL A 389 -12.59 30.99 40.43
C VAL A 389 -12.17 31.06 41.89
N LEU A 390 -10.99 30.55 42.23
CA LEU A 390 -10.45 30.61 43.60
C LEU A 390 -10.24 32.06 44.05
N SER A 391 -9.72 32.92 43.16
CA SER A 391 -9.52 34.35 43.45
C SER A 391 -10.84 35.10 43.62
N ALA A 392 -11.86 34.79 42.80
CA ALA A 392 -13.16 35.45 42.86
C ALA A 392 -14.00 35.04 44.09
N SER A 393 -13.75 33.84 44.63
CA SER A 393 -14.56 33.25 45.69
C SER A 393 -14.16 33.71 47.11
N ASN A 394 -13.00 34.39 47.28
CA ASN A 394 -12.49 34.89 48.58
C ASN A 394 -12.60 33.86 49.73
N LEU A 395 -12.37 32.59 49.43
CA LEU A 395 -12.46 31.49 50.38
C LEU A 395 -11.21 31.43 51.27
N ASP A 396 -11.37 30.98 52.51
CA ASP A 396 -10.24 30.78 53.44
C ASP A 396 -9.24 29.74 52.87
N PRO A 397 -7.97 30.11 52.62
CA PRO A 397 -6.98 29.23 52.01
C PRO A 397 -6.72 27.94 52.79
N ALA A 398 -6.78 28.00 54.12
CA ALA A 398 -6.53 26.83 54.98
C ALA A 398 -7.65 25.78 54.85
N SER A 399 -8.90 26.23 54.88
CA SER A 399 -10.07 25.36 54.70
C SER A 399 -10.12 24.75 53.29
N LEU A 400 -9.75 25.52 52.27
CA LEU A 400 -9.75 25.06 50.87
C LEU A 400 -8.67 23.99 50.62
N SER A 401 -7.46 24.20 51.15
CA SER A 401 -6.38 23.20 51.09
C SER A 401 -6.80 21.85 51.69
N VAL A 402 -7.50 21.86 52.82
CA VAL A 402 -7.99 20.63 53.48
C VAL A 402 -9.02 19.90 52.62
N VAL A 403 -9.94 20.63 51.98
CA VAL A 403 -10.97 20.04 51.10
C VAL A 403 -10.33 19.48 49.82
N THR A 404 -9.41 20.22 49.19
CA THR A 404 -8.67 19.76 48.00
C THR A 404 -7.88 18.50 48.31
N ARG A 405 -7.14 18.45 49.42
CA ARG A 405 -6.35 17.27 49.81
C ARG A 405 -7.23 16.04 50.06
N LYS A 406 -8.38 16.20 50.72
CA LYS A 406 -9.34 15.10 50.90
C LYS A 406 -9.92 14.62 49.56
N LEU A 407 -10.17 15.53 48.63
CA LEU A 407 -10.66 15.17 47.30
C LEU A 407 -9.59 14.41 46.49
N GLU A 408 -8.33 14.85 46.55
CA GLU A 408 -7.17 14.15 45.96
C GLU A 408 -7.02 12.74 46.56
N GLU A 409 -7.04 12.60 47.89
CA GLU A 409 -6.97 11.30 48.57
C GLU A 409 -8.09 10.34 48.10
N VAL A 410 -9.31 10.86 47.91
CA VAL A 410 -10.45 10.07 47.39
C VAL A 410 -10.24 9.70 45.92
N LEU A 411 -9.79 10.63 45.08
CA LEU A 411 -9.51 10.38 43.67
C LEU A 411 -8.42 9.33 43.49
N ASP A 412 -7.34 9.41 44.27
CA ASP A 412 -6.24 8.44 44.24
C ASP A 412 -6.69 7.06 44.70
N ALA A 413 -7.50 6.99 45.77
CA ALA A 413 -8.09 5.73 46.23
C ALA A 413 -8.98 5.10 45.14
N LYS A 414 -9.80 5.90 44.46
CA LYS A 414 -10.64 5.45 43.34
C LYS A 414 -9.80 5.00 42.15
N ASN A 415 -8.79 5.76 41.74
CA ASN A 415 -7.88 5.40 40.64
C ASN A 415 -7.11 4.12 40.92
N THR A 416 -6.71 3.89 42.17
CA THR A 416 -6.08 2.64 42.61
C THR A 416 -7.06 1.47 42.52
N SER A 417 -8.28 1.66 43.03
CA SER A 417 -9.34 0.64 42.92
C SER A 417 -9.69 0.30 41.46
N ILE A 418 -9.69 1.29 40.56
CA ILE A 418 -9.90 1.05 39.12
C ILE A 418 -8.78 0.17 38.55
N ARG A 419 -7.51 0.47 38.86
CA ARG A 419 -6.37 -0.33 38.41
C ARG A 419 -6.43 -1.75 38.95
N ASP A 420 -6.76 -1.92 40.22
CA ASP A 420 -6.89 -3.23 40.85
C ASP A 420 -8.02 -4.05 40.22
N LEU A 421 -9.19 -3.46 40.00
CA LEU A 421 -10.33 -4.12 39.35
C LEU A 421 -10.04 -4.49 37.89
N GLN A 422 -9.33 -3.63 37.15
CA GLN A 422 -8.90 -3.94 35.79
C GLN A 422 -7.93 -5.12 35.76
N TYR A 423 -6.99 -5.17 36.71
CA TYR A 423 -6.07 -6.30 36.87
C TYR A 423 -6.81 -7.58 37.23
N GLU A 424 -7.75 -7.51 38.18
CA GLU A 424 -8.58 -8.64 38.60
C GLU A 424 -9.44 -9.19 37.45
N LEU A 425 -10.08 -8.30 36.68
CA LEU A 425 -10.82 -8.68 35.48
C LEU A 425 -9.91 -9.42 34.49
N ALA A 426 -8.71 -8.89 34.23
CA ALA A 426 -7.77 -9.52 33.32
C ALA A 426 -7.28 -10.88 33.83
N ARG A 427 -7.06 -11.01 35.14
CA ARG A 427 -6.72 -12.29 35.79
C ARG A 427 -7.82 -13.33 35.62
N VAL A 428 -9.08 -12.94 35.81
CA VAL A 428 -10.24 -13.84 35.66
C VAL A 428 -10.45 -14.23 34.19
N CYS A 429 -10.38 -13.28 33.26
CA CYS A 429 -10.48 -13.57 31.83
C CYS A 429 -9.37 -14.52 31.35
N LYS A 430 -8.15 -14.36 31.87
CA LYS A 430 -7.05 -15.30 31.62
C LYS A 430 -7.38 -16.70 32.15
N ALA A 431 -7.80 -16.80 33.42
CA ALA A 431 -8.13 -18.08 34.03
C ALA A 431 -9.25 -18.81 33.27
N HIS A 432 -10.28 -18.08 32.81
CA HIS A 432 -11.35 -18.62 31.96
C HIS A 432 -10.80 -19.19 30.64
N ASN A 433 -9.97 -18.43 29.93
CA ASN A 433 -9.38 -18.87 28.65
C ASN A 433 -8.43 -20.07 28.82
N ASP A 434 -7.65 -20.09 29.90
CA ASP A 434 -6.77 -21.22 30.21
C ASP A 434 -7.58 -22.49 30.54
N ILE A 435 -8.68 -22.35 31.30
CA ILE A 435 -9.60 -23.45 31.59
C ILE A 435 -10.23 -23.99 30.31
N LEU A 436 -10.72 -23.13 29.41
CA LEU A 436 -11.25 -23.55 28.10
C LEU A 436 -10.24 -24.40 27.33
N ARG A 437 -8.98 -23.98 27.25
CA ARG A 437 -7.92 -24.74 26.58
C ARG A 437 -7.64 -26.07 27.27
N THR A 438 -7.66 -26.12 28.60
CA THR A 438 -7.48 -27.40 29.32
C THR A 438 -8.63 -28.37 29.05
N TYR A 439 -9.87 -27.88 28.94
CA TYR A 439 -11.02 -28.72 28.59
C TYR A 439 -10.94 -29.20 27.15
N GLU A 440 -10.60 -28.35 26.19
CA GLU A 440 -10.38 -28.75 24.80
C GLU A 440 -9.29 -29.82 24.69
N ALA A 441 -8.17 -29.65 25.40
CA ALA A 441 -7.09 -30.64 25.45
C ALA A 441 -7.56 -31.97 26.06
N LYS A 442 -8.39 -31.93 27.11
CA LYS A 442 -8.94 -33.13 27.75
C LYS A 442 -9.97 -33.85 26.87
N LEU A 443 -10.86 -33.12 26.21
CA LEU A 443 -11.84 -33.70 25.29
C LEU A 443 -11.16 -34.40 24.11
N ARG A 444 -10.12 -33.77 23.54
CA ARG A 444 -9.25 -34.41 22.55
C ARG A 444 -8.56 -35.67 23.09
N GLN A 445 -8.08 -35.65 24.34
CA GLN A 445 -7.47 -36.82 24.97
C GLN A 445 -8.45 -38.00 25.11
N PHE A 446 -9.74 -37.72 25.36
CA PHE A 446 -10.79 -38.76 25.44
C PHE A 446 -11.38 -39.13 24.08
N GLY A 447 -10.83 -38.61 22.97
CA GLY A 447 -11.28 -38.92 21.62
C GLY A 447 -12.58 -38.26 21.21
N ILE A 448 -13.01 -37.21 21.92
CA ILE A 448 -14.20 -36.40 21.60
C ILE A 448 -13.74 -35.20 20.76
N PRO A 449 -14.09 -35.14 19.45
CA PRO A 449 -13.82 -33.98 18.60
C PRO A 449 -14.55 -32.74 19.11
N ILE A 450 -13.92 -31.57 18.98
CA ILE A 450 -14.48 -30.29 19.46
C ILE A 450 -15.76 -29.94 18.69
N GLU A 451 -15.91 -30.48 17.48
CA GLU A 451 -17.04 -30.33 16.58
C GLU A 451 -18.31 -31.04 17.11
N GLU A 452 -18.18 -32.05 17.97
CA GLU A 452 -19.31 -32.81 18.53
C GLU A 452 -20.00 -32.11 19.72
N ILE A 453 -19.38 -31.06 20.27
CA ILE A 453 -19.86 -30.33 21.47
C ILE A 453 -21.10 -29.47 21.15
N GLY A 454 -21.36 -29.15 19.88
CA GLY A 454 -22.56 -28.43 19.44
C GLY A 454 -22.59 -26.93 19.79
N PHE A 455 -21.59 -26.40 20.48
CA PHE A 455 -21.42 -24.97 20.74
C PHE A 455 -19.94 -24.57 20.71
N LYS A 456 -19.67 -23.29 20.41
CA LYS A 456 -18.32 -22.73 20.43
C LYS A 456 -18.16 -21.84 21.66
N PRO A 457 -17.27 -22.18 22.62
CA PRO A 457 -17.07 -21.33 23.79
C PRO A 457 -16.49 -19.98 23.39
N LEU A 458 -16.98 -18.91 24.02
CA LEU A 458 -16.49 -17.54 23.78
C LEU A 458 -15.21 -17.30 24.59
N GLU A 459 -14.11 -17.00 23.90
CA GLU A 459 -12.88 -16.53 24.55
C GLU A 459 -13.11 -15.14 25.14
N SER A 460 -12.77 -14.96 26.41
CA SER A 460 -12.86 -13.66 27.09
C SER A 460 -11.76 -12.75 26.59
N THR A 461 -12.12 -11.55 26.12
CA THR A 461 -11.18 -10.51 25.68
C THR A 461 -11.27 -9.31 26.62
N VAL A 462 -10.11 -8.75 27.00
CA VAL A 462 -10.05 -7.52 27.79
C VAL A 462 -9.69 -6.38 26.84
N ALA A 463 -10.54 -5.36 26.76
CA ALA A 463 -10.32 -4.23 25.87
C ALA A 463 -8.98 -3.55 26.16
N GLY A 464 -8.11 -3.47 25.15
CA GLY A 464 -6.81 -2.81 25.25
C GLY A 464 -5.70 -3.58 25.97
N GLN A 465 -5.89 -4.86 26.34
CA GLN A 465 -4.85 -5.70 26.95
C GLN A 465 -4.70 -7.03 26.21
N GLN A 466 -3.46 -7.46 26.01
CA GLN A 466 -3.18 -8.75 25.39
C GLN A 466 -2.92 -9.79 26.49
N LEU A 467 -3.83 -10.77 26.60
CA LEU A 467 -3.71 -11.86 27.56
C LEU A 467 -2.63 -12.84 27.10
N GLY A 468 -1.58 -13.01 27.92
CA GLY A 468 -0.51 -13.97 27.64
C GLY A 468 -1.03 -15.42 27.59
N ARG A 469 -0.45 -16.25 26.71
CA ARG A 469 -0.80 -17.69 26.61
C ARG A 469 0.13 -18.52 27.49
N GLY A 470 -0.43 -19.31 28.42
CA GLY A 470 0.30 -20.24 29.28
C GLY A 470 0.28 -19.88 30.77
N VAL A 471 0.62 -20.85 31.62
CA VAL A 471 0.49 -20.78 33.09
C VAL A 471 1.22 -19.57 33.70
N ALA A 472 2.34 -19.14 33.08
CA ALA A 472 3.16 -18.01 33.53
C ALA A 472 3.02 -16.73 32.68
N GLY A 473 2.16 -16.68 31.66
CA GLY A 473 2.01 -15.49 30.81
C GLY A 473 1.32 -14.34 31.56
N LEU A 474 2.06 -13.31 31.99
CA LEU A 474 1.47 -12.09 32.57
C LEU A 474 0.68 -11.30 31.52
N VAL A 475 -0.31 -10.55 31.98
CA VAL A 475 -1.06 -9.58 31.17
C VAL A 475 -0.09 -8.47 30.78
N THR A 476 0.10 -8.25 29.49
CA THR A 476 0.93 -7.15 29.00
C THR A 476 0.02 -6.09 28.37
N SER A 477 0.24 -4.83 28.73
CA SER A 477 -0.36 -3.72 27.98
C SER A 477 0.36 -3.60 26.64
N PRO A 478 -0.35 -3.47 25.52
CA PRO A 478 0.26 -3.31 24.20
C PRO A 478 1.10 -2.01 24.16
N PRO A 479 2.23 -2.00 23.43
CA PRO A 479 3.16 -0.86 23.36
C PRO A 479 2.63 0.36 22.58
#